data_AF-A0A093N994-F1
#
_entry.id   AF-A0A093N994-F1
#
_cell.length_a   1.000
_cell.length_b   1.000
_cell.length_c   1.000
_cell.angle_alpha   90.00
_cell.angle_beta   90.00
_cell.angle_gamma   90.00
#
_symmetry.space_group_name_H-M   'P 1'
#
loop_
_entity.id
_entity.type
_entity.pdbx_description
1 polymer ?
#
loop_
_entity_poly.entity_id
_entity_poly.type
_entity_poly.pdbx_seq_one_letter_code
_entity_poly.pdbx_strand_id
1 'polypeptide(L)'
;RRCRSSTYRDLRKGVYVPYTQGKWEGELGTDLVSIPHGPNVTVRANIAAITESDKFFINGSNWEGILGLAYAEIARVSPGWQPAGPRPLPGPASRRGHPVPAGPAPSPFLRAPLFLQQYLRPVEDVATSQDDCYKFAISQSSTGTVMGAVIMEGFYVVFDRARKRIGFAVSACHVHDEFRTAAVEGPYLHSNMEDCGYNIPQTDESTLMTIAYVMAAICALFMLPLCLMVFQWRCFHCLRRDHDAFADGIFLL
;
A
#
# COMPACT_ATOMS: atom_id res chain seq x y z
N ARG A 1 -6.82 16.49 -24.08
CA ARG A 1 -6.02 15.61 -24.97
C ARG A 1 -6.71 14.27 -25.29
N ARG A 2 -7.56 13.70 -24.42
CA ARG A 2 -8.34 12.46 -24.68
C ARG A 2 -9.10 12.45 -26.02
N CYS A 3 -9.79 13.54 -26.33
CA CYS A 3 -10.57 13.68 -27.58
C CYS A 3 -9.74 13.70 -28.87
N ARG A 4 -8.40 13.69 -28.79
CA ARG A 4 -7.50 13.64 -29.96
C ARG A 4 -7.06 12.24 -30.34
N SER A 5 -7.27 11.24 -29.47
CA SER A 5 -6.94 9.85 -29.74
C SER A 5 -8.19 9.13 -30.25
N SER A 6 -8.10 8.53 -31.43
CA SER A 6 -9.18 7.68 -31.98
C SER A 6 -9.21 6.29 -31.34
N THR A 7 -8.16 5.89 -30.62
CA THR A 7 -8.01 4.57 -29.99
C THR A 7 -8.31 4.55 -28.49
N TYR A 8 -8.51 5.73 -27.90
CA TYR A 8 -8.88 5.92 -26.51
C TYR A 8 -10.26 5.32 -26.21
N ARG A 9 -10.34 4.54 -25.13
CA ARG A 9 -11.59 4.01 -24.60
C ARG A 9 -11.74 4.44 -23.16
N ASP A 10 -12.80 5.18 -22.87
CA ASP A 10 -13.15 5.59 -21.52
C ASP A 10 -13.75 4.41 -20.74
N LEU A 11 -13.30 4.21 -19.49
CA LEU A 11 -13.84 3.19 -18.58
C LEU A 11 -14.89 3.78 -17.62
N ARG A 12 -15.16 5.09 -17.69
CA ARG A 12 -16.13 5.82 -16.83
C ARG A 12 -15.95 5.53 -15.35
N LYS A 13 -14.69 5.41 -14.93
CA LYS A 13 -14.32 5.06 -13.56
C LYS A 13 -13.29 6.06 -13.04
N GLY A 14 -13.62 6.74 -11.97
CA GLY A 14 -12.67 7.59 -11.25
C GLY A 14 -11.62 6.76 -10.50
N VAL A 15 -10.44 7.34 -10.30
CA VAL A 15 -9.35 6.77 -9.50
C VAL A 15 -8.73 7.86 -8.64
N TYR A 16 -8.46 7.52 -7.38
CA TYR A 16 -7.84 8.40 -6.39
C TYR A 16 -6.60 7.70 -5.81
N VAL A 17 -5.47 8.41 -5.79
CA VAL A 17 -4.20 7.85 -5.30
C VAL A 17 -3.49 8.82 -4.36
N PRO A 18 -3.49 8.55 -3.05
CA PRO A 18 -2.69 9.29 -2.09
C PRO A 18 -1.27 8.72 -1.99
N TYR A 19 -0.27 9.59 -1.89
CA TYR A 19 1.12 9.25 -1.56
C TYR A 19 1.50 9.77 -0.17
N THR A 20 2.69 9.40 0.29
CA THR A 20 3.29 9.96 1.52
C THR A 20 3.44 11.47 1.42
N GLN A 21 3.75 11.98 0.22
CA GLN A 21 3.80 13.40 -0.09
C GLN A 21 3.04 13.67 -1.39
N GLY A 22 1.87 14.29 -1.27
CA GLY A 22 1.01 14.63 -2.39
C GLY A 22 -0.02 13.56 -2.76
N LYS A 23 -0.81 13.85 -3.79
CA LYS A 23 -1.91 13.00 -4.26
C LYS A 23 -2.30 13.37 -5.69
N TRP A 24 -2.99 12.46 -6.37
CA TRP A 24 -3.66 12.77 -7.63
C TRP A 24 -4.98 12.02 -7.77
N GLU A 25 -5.85 12.60 -8.58
CA GLU A 25 -7.17 12.06 -8.93
C GLU A 25 -7.34 12.13 -10.45
N GLY A 26 -8.09 11.20 -11.01
CA GLY A 26 -8.28 11.14 -12.45
C GLY A 26 -9.33 10.14 -12.90
N GLU A 27 -9.46 10.01 -14.22
CA GLU A 27 -10.41 9.11 -14.87
C GLU A 27 -9.66 7.99 -15.59
N LEU A 28 -10.10 6.75 -15.38
CA LEU A 28 -9.52 5.58 -16.01
C LEU A 28 -10.01 5.42 -17.45
N GLY A 29 -9.07 5.11 -18.33
CA GLY A 29 -9.33 4.70 -19.70
C GLY A 29 -8.31 3.66 -20.16
N THR A 30 -8.41 3.26 -21.43
CA THR A 30 -7.38 2.46 -22.11
C THR A 30 -6.98 3.12 -23.41
N ASP A 31 -5.70 3.04 -23.77
CA ASP A 31 -5.21 3.51 -25.06
C ASP A 31 -4.02 2.66 -25.54
N LEU A 32 -3.60 2.87 -26.79
CA LEU A 32 -2.41 2.29 -27.36
C LEU A 32 -1.17 3.09 -26.92
N VAL A 33 -0.17 2.40 -26.38
CA VAL A 33 1.09 2.97 -25.89
C VAL A 33 2.26 2.27 -26.57
N SER A 34 3.25 3.07 -26.99
CA SER A 34 4.54 2.61 -27.51
C SER A 34 5.66 3.38 -26.81
N ILE A 35 6.84 2.78 -26.72
CA ILE A 35 8.02 3.38 -26.09
C ILE A 35 9.07 3.60 -27.20
N PRO A 36 9.36 4.84 -27.61
CA PRO A 36 10.22 5.12 -28.77
C PRO A 36 11.62 4.49 -28.68
N HIS A 37 12.20 4.46 -27.48
CA HIS A 37 13.50 3.84 -27.21
C HIS A 37 13.37 2.49 -26.46
N GLY A 38 12.24 1.81 -26.65
CA GLY A 38 11.92 0.54 -26.02
C GLY A 38 11.79 -0.59 -27.04
N PRO A 39 11.19 -1.74 -26.64
CA PRO A 39 10.84 -2.77 -27.59
C PRO A 39 9.87 -2.21 -28.64
N ASN A 40 10.07 -2.55 -29.91
CA ASN A 40 9.24 -2.09 -31.03
C ASN A 40 7.88 -2.80 -31.04
N VAL A 41 7.09 -2.53 -30.01
CA VAL A 41 5.77 -3.09 -29.78
C VAL A 41 4.82 -2.00 -29.33
N THR A 42 3.58 -2.07 -29.77
CA THR A 42 2.49 -1.22 -29.29
C THR A 42 1.52 -2.07 -28.51
N VAL A 43 1.20 -1.65 -27.28
CA VAL A 43 0.33 -2.40 -26.38
C VAL A 43 -0.86 -1.55 -25.95
N ARG A 44 -2.02 -2.18 -25.76
CA ARG A 44 -3.15 -1.52 -25.11
C ARG A 44 -2.94 -1.59 -23.60
N ALA A 45 -2.86 -0.43 -22.95
CA ALA A 45 -2.65 -0.33 -21.52
C ALA A 45 -3.77 0.47 -20.84
N ASN A 46 -3.99 0.20 -19.55
CA ASN A 46 -4.81 1.05 -18.69
C ASN A 46 -4.06 2.35 -18.39
N ILE A 47 -4.73 3.48 -18.54
CA ILE A 47 -4.18 4.81 -18.32
C ILE A 47 -5.13 5.57 -17.39
N ALA A 48 -4.60 6.17 -16.35
CA ALA A 48 -5.31 7.14 -15.53
C ALA A 48 -5.04 8.54 -16.07
N ALA A 49 -6.06 9.19 -16.63
CA ALA A 49 -5.98 10.58 -17.04
C ALA A 49 -6.15 11.47 -15.81
N ILE A 50 -5.04 11.98 -15.29
CA ILE A 50 -5.03 12.86 -14.11
C ILE A 50 -5.80 14.15 -14.43
N THR A 51 -6.81 14.44 -13.62
CA THR A 51 -7.65 15.65 -13.72
C THR A 51 -7.31 16.63 -12.60
N GLU A 52 -6.95 16.11 -11.42
CA GLU A 52 -6.61 16.90 -10.24
C GLU A 52 -5.37 16.34 -9.55
N SER A 53 -4.56 17.22 -8.96
CA SER A 53 -3.35 16.80 -8.26
C SER A 53 -2.90 17.84 -7.24
N ASP A 54 -2.28 17.38 -6.15
CA ASP A 54 -1.66 18.22 -5.14
C ASP A 54 -0.24 17.71 -4.87
N LYS A 55 0.76 18.59 -5.01
CA LYS A 55 2.20 18.29 -4.85
C LYS A 55 2.69 17.04 -5.61
N PHE A 56 2.03 16.73 -6.73
CA PHE A 56 2.42 15.61 -7.60
C PHE A 56 3.36 16.09 -8.69
N PHE A 57 2.90 16.99 -9.56
CA PHE A 57 3.75 17.58 -10.59
C PHE A 57 4.77 18.54 -9.98
N ILE A 58 6.05 18.28 -10.23
CA ILE A 58 7.17 19.06 -9.70
C ILE A 58 7.63 20.02 -10.80
N ASN A 59 7.73 21.31 -10.46
CA ASN A 59 8.21 22.30 -11.42
C ASN A 59 9.67 21.99 -11.82
N GLY A 60 9.96 22.03 -13.13
CA GLY A 60 11.28 21.72 -13.69
C GLY A 60 11.60 20.23 -13.85
N SER A 61 10.66 19.32 -13.58
CA SER A 61 10.93 17.88 -13.63
C SER A 61 10.90 17.26 -15.03
N ASN A 62 10.38 17.99 -16.02
CA ASN A 62 10.22 17.58 -17.43
C ASN A 62 9.35 16.34 -17.69
N TRP A 63 8.74 15.74 -16.66
CA TRP A 63 7.85 14.60 -16.81
C TRP A 63 6.38 15.01 -16.68
N GLU A 64 5.50 14.39 -17.47
CA GLU A 64 4.06 14.70 -17.53
C GLU A 64 3.18 13.60 -16.94
N GLY A 65 3.78 12.52 -16.42
CA GLY A 65 3.07 11.41 -15.79
C GLY A 65 4.01 10.40 -15.14
N ILE A 66 3.42 9.33 -14.61
CA ILE A 66 4.13 8.25 -13.92
C ILE A 66 3.79 6.89 -14.55
N LEU A 67 4.80 6.02 -14.67
CA LEU A 67 4.63 4.62 -15.10
C LEU A 67 4.87 3.69 -13.90
N GLY A 68 3.80 3.10 -13.37
CA GLY A 68 3.89 2.14 -12.27
C GLY A 68 4.37 0.77 -12.76
N LEU A 69 5.55 0.34 -12.31
CA LEU A 69 6.15 -0.96 -12.67
C LEU A 69 5.96 -2.05 -11.61
N ALA A 70 5.35 -1.70 -10.48
CA ALA A 70 5.07 -2.63 -9.39
C ALA A 70 3.95 -3.63 -9.73
N TYR A 71 3.75 -4.61 -8.84
CA TYR A 71 2.72 -5.62 -9.01
C TYR A 71 1.30 -5.06 -8.88
N ALA A 72 0.33 -5.74 -9.50
CA ALA A 72 -1.07 -5.34 -9.51
C ALA A 72 -1.73 -5.33 -8.13
N GLU A 73 -1.18 -6.02 -7.14
CA GLU A 73 -1.70 -6.09 -5.77
C GLU A 73 -1.77 -4.72 -5.09
N ILE A 74 -0.83 -3.83 -5.41
CA ILE A 74 -0.83 -2.45 -4.89
C ILE A 74 -1.46 -1.46 -5.86
N ALA A 75 -2.02 -1.93 -6.99
CA ALA A 75 -2.72 -1.07 -7.92
C ALA A 75 -4.07 -0.64 -7.33
N ARG A 76 -4.41 0.64 -7.49
CA ARG A 76 -5.69 1.22 -7.00
C ARG A 76 -6.90 0.85 -7.86
N VAL A 77 -6.69 0.07 -8.92
CA VAL A 77 -7.74 -0.49 -9.76
C VAL A 77 -7.90 -1.95 -9.33
N SER A 78 -9.12 -2.32 -8.90
CA SER A 78 -9.45 -3.71 -8.57
C SER A 78 -9.02 -4.66 -9.69
N PRO A 79 -8.50 -5.87 -9.37
CA PRO A 79 -8.03 -6.85 -10.36
C PRO A 79 -9.19 -7.50 -11.11
N GLY A 80 -9.98 -6.69 -11.83
CA GLY A 80 -10.92 -7.15 -12.83
C GLY A 80 -10.17 -7.34 -14.13
N TRP A 81 -9.88 -8.59 -14.48
CA TRP A 81 -9.26 -9.08 -15.72
C TRP A 81 -7.74 -9.28 -15.69
N GLN A 82 -7.32 -10.44 -15.16
CA GLN A 82 -6.09 -11.11 -15.59
C GLN A 82 -6.47 -12.18 -16.63
N PRO A 83 -5.73 -12.36 -17.75
CA PRO A 83 -5.85 -13.58 -18.53
C PRO A 83 -5.45 -14.76 -17.64
N ALA A 84 -6.30 -15.79 -17.61
CA ALA A 84 -6.15 -16.97 -16.77
C ALA A 84 -4.77 -17.60 -16.94
N GLY A 85 -3.88 -17.38 -15.97
CA GLY A 85 -2.72 -18.25 -15.75
C GLY A 85 -3.20 -19.61 -15.27
N PRO A 86 -2.53 -20.72 -15.65
CA PRO A 86 -2.97 -22.05 -15.28
C PRO A 86 -2.98 -22.21 -13.75
N ARG A 87 -4.14 -22.63 -13.21
CA ARG A 87 -4.26 -23.10 -11.82
C ARG A 87 -3.36 -24.33 -11.64
N PRO A 88 -2.43 -24.35 -10.68
CA PRO A 88 -1.73 -25.58 -10.33
C PRO A 88 -2.75 -26.58 -9.75
N LEU A 89 -2.81 -27.77 -10.32
CA LEU A 89 -3.58 -28.89 -9.76
C LEU A 89 -2.93 -29.37 -8.45
N PRO A 90 -3.71 -29.73 -7.42
CA PRO A 90 -3.16 -30.33 -6.22
C PRO A 90 -2.59 -31.71 -6.53
N GLY A 91 -1.28 -31.88 -6.34
CA GLY A 91 -0.60 -33.18 -6.42
C GLY A 91 -0.91 -34.07 -5.20
N PRO A 92 -0.77 -35.40 -5.32
CA PRO A 92 -1.15 -36.34 -4.27
C PRO A 92 -0.24 -36.22 -3.04
N ALA A 93 -0.87 -36.12 -1.87
CA ALA A 93 -0.20 -36.10 -0.57
C ALA A 93 0.41 -37.49 -0.27
N SER A 94 1.71 -37.63 -0.46
CA SER A 94 2.48 -38.78 0.03
C SER A 94 2.87 -38.55 1.48
N ARG A 95 2.15 -39.18 2.43
CA ARG A 95 2.62 -39.33 3.82
C ARG A 95 3.93 -40.13 3.83
N ARG A 96 5.04 -39.46 4.10
CA ARG A 96 6.31 -40.10 4.48
C ARG A 96 6.74 -39.46 5.81
N GLY A 97 7.13 -40.30 6.76
CA GLY A 97 7.31 -39.95 8.18
C GLY A 97 8.21 -38.74 8.40
N HIS A 98 7.88 -37.97 9.44
CA HIS A 98 8.65 -36.80 9.88
C HIS A 98 10.11 -37.15 10.15
N PRO A 99 11.08 -36.56 9.43
CA PRO A 99 12.42 -36.41 9.95
C PRO A 99 12.38 -35.28 10.99
N VAL A 100 13.16 -35.45 12.05
CA VAL A 100 13.56 -34.40 13.00
C VAL A 100 13.93 -33.13 12.22
N PRO A 101 13.45 -31.92 12.60
CA PRO A 101 13.85 -30.72 11.89
C PRO A 101 15.35 -30.52 12.08
N ALA A 102 16.13 -30.71 11.03
CA ALA A 102 17.39 -30.02 10.89
C ALA A 102 17.06 -28.52 10.99
N GLY A 103 17.78 -27.78 11.84
CA GLY A 103 17.61 -26.33 11.93
C GLY A 103 17.67 -25.67 10.55
N PRO A 104 17.07 -24.47 10.39
CA PRO A 104 17.05 -23.78 9.10
C PRO A 104 18.45 -23.75 8.49
N ALA A 105 18.56 -24.23 7.25
CA ALA A 105 19.81 -24.19 6.53
C ALA A 105 20.21 -22.73 6.35
N PRO A 106 21.47 -22.34 6.64
CA PRO A 106 21.88 -20.95 6.52
C PRO A 106 21.72 -20.49 5.08
N SER A 107 20.98 -19.40 4.89
CA SER A 107 20.80 -18.79 3.58
C SER A 107 21.97 -17.85 3.25
N PRO A 108 22.44 -17.79 2.00
CA PRO A 108 23.43 -16.80 1.59
C PRO A 108 22.77 -15.42 1.40
N PHE A 109 23.39 -14.35 1.92
CA PHE A 109 23.02 -12.97 1.62
C PHE A 109 24.19 -12.18 1.03
N LEU A 110 23.84 -11.09 0.33
CA LEU A 110 24.76 -10.13 -0.22
C LEU A 110 24.68 -8.83 0.58
N ARG A 111 25.81 -8.13 0.71
CA ARG A 111 25.89 -6.78 1.28
C ARG A 111 26.18 -5.78 0.17
N ALA A 112 25.45 -4.68 0.17
CA ALA A 112 25.70 -3.55 -0.71
C ALA A 112 26.01 -2.32 0.15
N PRO A 113 27.28 -2.10 0.55
CA PRO A 113 27.64 -0.93 1.34
C PRO A 113 27.33 0.36 0.58
N LEU A 114 26.77 1.33 1.31
CA LEU A 114 26.45 2.66 0.79
C LEU A 114 27.58 3.64 1.13
N PHE A 115 27.95 4.47 0.17
CA PHE A 115 28.99 5.50 0.32
C PHE A 115 28.41 6.91 0.41
N LEU A 116 29.18 7.86 0.96
CA LEU A 116 28.78 9.26 1.19
C LEU A 116 28.19 9.93 -0.06
N GLN A 117 28.79 9.67 -1.23
CA GLN A 117 28.34 10.18 -2.53
C GLN A 117 26.97 9.63 -2.97
N GLN A 118 26.49 8.53 -2.39
CA GLN A 118 25.22 7.90 -2.73
C GLN A 118 24.06 8.33 -1.83
N TYR A 119 24.28 9.11 -0.78
CA TYR A 119 23.18 9.64 0.05
C TYR A 119 23.25 11.16 0.27
N LEU A 120 24.25 11.82 -0.32
CA LEU A 120 24.29 13.26 -0.49
C LEU A 120 23.87 13.61 -1.91
N ARG A 121 22.73 14.29 -2.05
CA ARG A 121 22.24 14.74 -3.34
C ARG A 121 22.73 16.16 -3.61
N PRO A 122 23.40 16.44 -4.74
CA PRO A 122 23.78 17.80 -5.11
C PRO A 122 22.51 18.64 -5.36
N VAL A 123 22.54 19.88 -4.93
CA VAL A 123 21.45 20.85 -5.10
C VAL A 123 22.05 22.17 -5.56
N GLU A 124 21.44 22.76 -6.59
CA GLU A 124 21.81 24.11 -7.03
C GLU A 124 21.50 25.13 -5.93
N ASP A 125 22.49 25.95 -5.59
CA ASP A 125 22.31 27.06 -4.66
C ASP A 125 21.47 28.17 -5.31
N VAL A 126 20.60 28.79 -4.51
CA VAL A 126 19.70 29.89 -4.94
C VAL A 126 20.50 31.18 -5.08
N ALA A 127 21.58 31.33 -4.31
CA ALA A 127 22.63 32.27 -4.60
C ALA A 127 23.59 31.60 -5.59
N THR A 128 24.00 32.29 -6.65
CA THR A 128 24.99 31.80 -7.63
C THR A 128 26.40 31.71 -7.04
N SER A 129 26.54 31.14 -5.84
CA SER A 129 27.80 30.76 -5.21
C SER A 129 28.41 29.60 -5.99
N GLN A 130 29.74 29.56 -6.13
CA GLN A 130 30.46 28.41 -6.68
C GLN A 130 30.58 27.24 -5.66
N ASP A 131 29.70 27.19 -4.66
CA ASP A 131 29.80 26.22 -3.58
C ASP A 131 28.97 24.97 -3.90
N ASP A 132 29.61 23.80 -3.82
CA ASP A 132 28.93 22.52 -3.98
C ASP A 132 28.02 22.24 -2.78
N CYS A 133 26.72 22.49 -2.97
CA CYS A 133 25.72 22.30 -1.95
C CYS A 133 25.08 20.91 -2.05
N TYR A 134 24.92 20.24 -0.91
CA TYR A 134 24.35 18.89 -0.83
C TYR A 134 23.20 18.81 0.18
N LYS A 135 22.18 18.00 -0.14
CA LYS A 135 21.13 17.61 0.81
C LYS A 135 21.25 16.16 1.20
N PHE A 136 21.02 15.88 2.48
CA PHE A 136 20.96 14.52 2.99
C PHE A 136 19.70 13.81 2.50
N ALA A 137 19.88 12.70 1.77
CA ALA A 137 18.81 11.98 1.07
C ALA A 137 18.27 10.76 1.84
N ILE A 138 18.55 10.66 3.14
CA ILE A 138 17.98 9.64 4.03
C ILE A 138 17.02 10.32 5.00
N SER A 139 15.80 9.80 5.07
CA SER A 139 14.74 10.32 5.94
C SER A 139 14.05 9.20 6.69
N GLN A 140 13.49 9.51 7.86
CA GLN A 140 12.64 8.58 8.60
C GLN A 140 11.38 8.25 7.82
N SER A 141 10.90 7.00 7.96
CA SER A 141 9.65 6.51 7.35
C SER A 141 8.81 5.78 8.40
N SER A 142 7.50 5.97 8.36
CA SER A 142 6.53 5.24 9.20
C SER A 142 5.88 4.05 8.48
N THR A 143 6.11 3.88 7.17
CA THR A 143 5.51 2.83 6.33
C THR A 143 6.50 1.74 5.94
N GLY A 144 7.64 1.65 6.65
CA GLY A 144 8.75 0.74 6.34
C GLY A 144 9.86 1.38 5.50
N THR A 145 10.89 0.59 5.19
CA THR A 145 12.09 1.03 4.47
C THR A 145 11.82 1.18 2.97
N VAL A 146 12.19 2.32 2.39
CA VAL A 146 12.06 2.61 0.95
C VAL A 146 13.45 2.82 0.35
N MET A 147 13.85 1.95 -0.59
CA MET A 147 15.02 2.18 -1.42
C MET A 147 14.65 3.15 -2.56
N GLY A 148 14.94 4.43 -2.35
CA GLY A 148 14.65 5.49 -3.31
C GLY A 148 15.64 5.55 -4.48
N ALA A 149 15.40 6.50 -5.39
CA ALA A 149 16.23 6.71 -6.59
C ALA A 149 17.72 6.89 -6.28
N VAL A 150 18.03 7.64 -5.21
CA VAL A 150 19.40 7.95 -4.79
C VAL A 150 20.21 6.68 -4.44
N ILE A 151 19.56 5.65 -3.88
CA ILE A 151 20.19 4.34 -3.66
C ILE A 151 20.33 3.59 -4.97
N MET A 152 19.31 3.62 -5.82
CA MET A 152 19.30 2.91 -7.10
C MET A 152 20.31 3.48 -8.12
N GLU A 153 20.72 4.75 -8.00
CA GLU A 153 21.76 5.34 -8.86
C GLU A 153 23.13 4.66 -8.69
N GLY A 154 23.41 4.12 -7.50
CA GLY A 154 24.66 3.41 -7.21
C GLY A 154 24.75 2.01 -7.82
N PHE A 155 23.62 1.42 -8.23
CA PHE A 155 23.54 0.01 -8.60
C PHE A 155 22.77 -0.21 -9.91
N TYR A 156 23.20 -1.19 -10.68
CA TYR A 156 22.38 -1.77 -11.72
C TYR A 156 21.38 -2.74 -11.09
N VAL A 157 20.10 -2.37 -11.11
CA VAL A 157 19.01 -3.13 -10.48
C VAL A 157 18.21 -3.90 -11.52
N VAL A 158 18.10 -5.22 -11.33
CA VAL A 158 17.38 -6.12 -12.24
C VAL A 158 16.11 -6.63 -11.57
N PHE A 159 14.95 -6.22 -12.09
CA PHE A 159 13.64 -6.70 -11.63
C PHE A 159 13.23 -7.99 -12.38
N ASP A 160 13.68 -9.16 -11.90
CA ASP A 160 13.35 -10.46 -12.49
C ASP A 160 12.01 -10.98 -11.93
N ARG A 161 10.92 -10.54 -12.58
CA ARG A 161 9.55 -10.94 -12.22
C ARG A 161 9.27 -12.43 -12.48
N ALA A 162 9.95 -13.04 -13.46
CA ALA A 162 9.74 -14.44 -13.81
C ALA A 162 10.24 -15.38 -12.70
N ARG A 163 11.34 -15.01 -12.02
CA ARG A 163 11.93 -15.77 -10.92
C ARG A 163 11.70 -15.14 -9.54
N LYS A 164 10.79 -14.15 -9.44
CA LYS A 164 10.42 -13.46 -8.20
C LYS A 164 11.63 -12.96 -7.39
N ARG A 165 12.59 -12.33 -8.07
CA ARG A 165 13.84 -11.87 -7.43
C ARG A 165 14.26 -10.50 -7.96
N ILE A 166 15.03 -9.79 -7.13
CA ILE A 166 15.67 -8.52 -7.50
C ILE A 166 17.17 -8.75 -7.46
N GLY A 167 17.86 -8.46 -8.55
CA GLY A 167 19.31 -8.54 -8.65
C GLY A 167 19.96 -7.17 -8.51
N PHE A 168 21.14 -7.13 -7.90
CA PHE A 168 21.95 -5.92 -7.77
C PHE A 168 23.34 -6.19 -8.33
N ALA A 169 23.86 -5.25 -9.12
CA ALA A 169 25.25 -5.20 -9.54
C ALA A 169 25.75 -3.76 -9.42
N VAL A 170 27.06 -3.56 -9.36
CA VAL A 170 27.65 -2.22 -9.33
C VAL A 170 27.36 -1.52 -10.67
N SER A 171 26.84 -0.29 -10.63
CA SER A 171 26.58 0.48 -11.85
C SER A 171 27.90 0.95 -12.47
N ALA A 172 28.04 0.88 -13.80
CA ALA A 172 29.21 1.43 -14.49
C ALA A 172 29.26 2.98 -14.44
N CYS A 173 28.14 3.63 -14.11
CA CYS A 173 27.98 5.09 -14.08
C CYS A 173 27.83 5.64 -12.65
N HIS A 174 28.13 4.87 -11.61
CA HIS A 174 28.04 5.38 -10.23
C HIS A 174 29.08 6.47 -9.98
N VAL A 175 28.77 7.46 -9.15
CA VAL A 175 29.77 8.44 -8.69
C VAL A 175 30.75 7.71 -7.76
N HIS A 176 32.04 7.80 -8.08
CA HIS A 176 33.13 7.23 -7.30
C HIS A 176 34.29 8.22 -7.20
N ASP A 177 35.03 8.10 -6.11
CA ASP A 177 36.34 8.76 -5.91
C ASP A 177 37.44 7.70 -6.05
N GLU A 178 38.71 8.09 -6.24
CA GLU A 178 39.84 7.17 -6.42
C GLU A 178 39.96 6.12 -5.30
N PHE A 179 39.39 6.40 -4.12
CA PHE A 179 39.52 5.56 -2.94
C PHE A 179 38.30 4.71 -2.60
N ARG A 180 37.11 4.95 -3.18
CA ARG A 180 35.86 4.29 -2.76
C ARG A 180 34.86 4.10 -3.90
N THR A 181 34.56 2.85 -4.22
CA THR A 181 33.58 2.43 -5.23
C THR A 181 32.44 1.68 -4.57
N ALA A 182 31.22 1.84 -5.11
CA ALA A 182 30.09 1.00 -4.72
C ALA A 182 30.47 -0.48 -4.88
N ALA A 183 30.10 -1.31 -3.90
CA ALA A 183 30.44 -2.73 -3.90
C ALA A 183 29.19 -3.57 -3.67
N VAL A 184 29.19 -4.79 -4.19
CA VAL A 184 28.24 -5.85 -3.83
C VAL A 184 29.07 -7.03 -3.37
N GLU A 185 29.10 -7.26 -2.07
CA GLU A 185 29.96 -8.24 -1.41
C GLU A 185 29.15 -9.47 -0.97
N GLY A 186 29.78 -10.65 -1.04
CA GLY A 186 29.21 -11.90 -0.53
C GLY A 186 29.63 -13.12 -1.35
N PRO A 187 29.05 -14.30 -1.07
CA PRO A 187 27.95 -14.53 -0.13
C PRO A 187 28.39 -14.59 1.35
N TYR A 188 27.55 -14.06 2.23
CA TYR A 188 27.65 -14.24 3.69
C TYR A 188 26.59 -15.25 4.16
N LEU A 189 26.93 -16.11 5.11
CA LEU A 189 26.00 -17.08 5.69
C LEU A 189 25.27 -16.45 6.88
N HIS A 190 23.94 -16.56 6.91
CA HIS A 190 23.13 -16.19 8.07
C HIS A 190 22.15 -17.32 8.39
N SER A 191 21.96 -17.62 9.67
CA SER A 191 21.18 -18.77 10.11
C SER A 191 19.69 -18.64 9.79
N ASN A 192 19.08 -17.46 10.01
CA ASN A 192 17.64 -17.26 9.84
C ASN A 192 17.31 -15.89 9.22
N MET A 193 17.13 -15.80 7.90
CA MET A 193 16.70 -14.54 7.27
C MET A 193 15.19 -14.33 7.27
N GLU A 194 14.41 -15.40 7.46
CA GLU A 194 12.94 -15.33 7.45
C GLU A 194 12.40 -14.53 8.64
N ASP A 195 13.09 -14.57 9.78
CA ASP A 195 12.74 -13.84 11.00
C ASP A 195 12.86 -12.31 10.84
N CYS A 196 13.60 -11.83 9.84
CA CYS A 196 13.72 -10.40 9.55
C CYS A 196 12.46 -9.83 8.87
N GLY A 197 11.57 -10.69 8.37
CA GLY A 197 10.31 -10.27 7.75
C GLY A 197 9.33 -9.74 8.78
N TYR A 198 8.92 -8.48 8.65
CA TYR A 198 7.84 -7.95 9.48
C TYR A 198 6.50 -8.50 9.00
N ASN A 199 5.91 -9.37 9.82
CA ASN A 199 4.55 -9.83 9.61
C ASN A 199 3.60 -8.88 10.35
N ILE A 200 2.72 -8.23 9.60
CA ILE A 200 1.65 -7.42 10.18
C ILE A 200 0.83 -8.37 11.06
N PRO A 201 0.66 -8.10 12.36
CA PRO A 201 -0.21 -8.92 13.19
C PRO A 201 -1.60 -8.90 12.56
N GLN A 202 -2.13 -10.07 12.22
CA GLN A 202 -3.53 -10.19 11.86
C GLN A 202 -4.34 -9.76 13.08
N THR A 203 -4.69 -8.47 13.15
CA THR A 203 -5.83 -8.04 13.95
C THR A 203 -7.02 -8.62 13.22
N ASP A 204 -7.32 -9.86 13.53
CA ASP A 204 -8.45 -10.56 12.98
C ASP A 204 -9.66 -9.65 13.14
N GLU A 205 -10.20 -9.18 12.02
CA GLU A 205 -11.40 -8.34 11.96
C GLU A 205 -12.54 -8.99 12.77
N SER A 206 -12.51 -10.33 12.86
CA SER A 206 -13.37 -11.15 13.72
C SER A 206 -13.19 -10.91 15.22
N THR A 207 -12.00 -10.56 15.73
CA THR A 207 -11.77 -10.29 17.16
C THR A 207 -12.43 -8.97 17.56
N LEU A 208 -12.29 -7.92 16.74
CA LEU A 208 -12.96 -6.63 16.96
C LEU A 208 -14.49 -6.78 16.86
N MET A 209 -14.97 -7.52 15.87
CA MET A 209 -16.40 -7.84 15.73
C MET A 209 -16.92 -8.65 16.92
N THR A 210 -16.14 -9.61 17.42
CA THR A 210 -16.49 -10.40 18.62
C THR A 210 -16.61 -9.51 19.85
N ILE A 211 -15.66 -8.61 20.08
CA ILE A 211 -15.71 -7.65 21.20
C ILE A 211 -16.95 -6.76 21.07
N ALA A 212 -17.27 -6.27 19.87
CA ALA A 212 -18.45 -5.44 19.62
C ALA A 212 -19.77 -6.18 19.96
N TYR A 213 -19.91 -7.44 19.54
CA TYR A 213 -21.11 -8.23 19.86
C TYR A 213 -21.25 -8.54 21.35
N VAL A 214 -20.14 -8.84 22.03
CA VAL A 214 -20.13 -9.07 23.48
C VAL A 214 -20.60 -7.81 24.23
N MET A 215 -20.08 -6.63 23.86
CA MET A 215 -20.49 -5.36 24.46
C MET A 215 -21.96 -5.04 24.19
N ALA A 216 -22.44 -5.26 22.95
CA ALA A 216 -23.83 -5.05 22.60
C ALA A 216 -24.80 -5.96 23.40
N ALA A 217 -24.43 -7.23 23.61
CA ALA A 217 -25.22 -8.17 24.40
C ALA A 217 -25.29 -7.78 25.87
N ILE A 218 -24.18 -7.34 26.47
CA ILE A 218 -24.12 -6.84 27.85
C ILE A 218 -24.99 -5.59 28.00
N CYS A 219 -24.87 -4.63 27.07
CA CYS A 219 -25.72 -3.45 27.05
C CYS A 219 -27.21 -3.80 26.95
N ALA A 220 -27.58 -4.75 26.09
CA ALA A 220 -28.97 -5.19 25.96
C ALA A 220 -29.48 -5.84 27.26
N LEU A 221 -28.68 -6.70 27.91
CA LEU A 221 -29.04 -7.38 29.16
C LEU A 221 -29.41 -6.40 30.28
N PHE A 222 -28.67 -5.29 30.42
CA PHE A 222 -28.91 -4.30 31.46
C PHE A 222 -29.94 -3.24 31.07
N MET A 223 -29.99 -2.84 29.80
CA MET A 223 -30.91 -1.79 29.34
C MET A 223 -32.35 -2.30 29.19
N LEU A 224 -32.56 -3.56 28.77
CA LEU A 224 -33.91 -4.15 28.66
C LEU A 224 -34.73 -4.08 29.96
N PRO A 225 -34.24 -4.56 31.12
CA PRO A 225 -35.01 -4.51 32.36
C PRO A 225 -35.26 -3.08 32.84
N LEU A 226 -34.30 -2.16 32.65
CA LEU A 226 -34.49 -0.74 32.96
C LEU A 226 -35.57 -0.10 32.06
N CYS A 227 -35.53 -0.38 30.75
CA CYS A 227 -36.54 0.09 29.81
C CYS A 227 -37.92 -0.49 30.11
N LEU A 228 -38.01 -1.78 30.44
CA LEU A 228 -39.27 -2.42 30.83
C LEU A 228 -39.81 -1.84 32.14
N MET A 229 -38.96 -1.59 33.13
CA MET A 229 -39.37 -0.97 34.40
C MET A 229 -39.89 0.46 34.18
N VAL A 230 -39.21 1.26 33.34
CA VAL A 230 -39.66 2.62 33.01
C VAL A 230 -40.94 2.61 32.17
N PHE A 231 -41.09 1.66 31.26
CA PHE A 231 -42.30 1.49 30.46
C PHE A 231 -43.48 1.08 31.34
N GLN A 232 -43.30 0.09 32.21
CA GLN A 232 -44.29 -0.32 33.19
C GLN A 232 -44.65 0.82 34.14
N TRP A 233 -43.66 1.58 34.63
CA TRP A 233 -43.90 2.77 35.46
C TRP A 233 -44.73 3.82 34.72
N ARG A 234 -44.36 4.18 33.48
CA ARG A 234 -45.08 5.18 32.69
C ARG A 234 -46.50 4.71 32.34
N CYS A 235 -46.67 3.48 31.90
CA CYS A 235 -47.99 2.91 31.60
C CYS A 235 -48.87 2.82 32.86
N PHE A 236 -48.32 2.36 33.99
CA PHE A 236 -49.06 2.29 35.25
C PHE A 236 -49.42 3.68 35.78
N HIS A 237 -48.52 4.65 35.65
CA HIS A 237 -48.76 6.03 36.07
C HIS A 237 -49.72 6.79 35.13
N CYS A 238 -49.81 6.43 33.85
CA CYS A 238 -50.84 6.93 32.93
C CYS A 238 -52.22 6.32 33.23
N LEU A 239 -52.30 5.00 33.45
CA LEU A 239 -53.55 4.31 33.82
C LEU A 239 -54.11 4.79 35.17
N ARG A 240 -53.24 5.10 36.14
CA ARG A 240 -53.66 5.67 37.43
C ARG A 240 -54.24 7.09 37.30
N ARG A 241 -53.78 7.87 36.33
CA ARG A 241 -54.24 9.24 36.09
C ARG A 241 -55.58 9.31 35.37
N ASP A 242 -55.91 8.29 34.56
CA ASP A 242 -57.26 8.11 33.98
C ASP A 242 -58.29 7.70 35.06
N HIS A 243 -57.86 6.95 36.07
CA HIS A 243 -58.72 6.51 37.17
C HIS A 243 -59.16 7.66 38.10
N ASP A 244 -58.34 8.71 38.22
CA ASP A 244 -58.70 9.93 38.96
C ASP A 244 -59.59 10.87 38.12
N ALA A 245 -59.43 10.90 36.79
CA ALA A 245 -60.29 11.70 35.90
C ALA A 245 -61.69 11.09 35.68
N PHE A 246 -61.83 9.76 35.77
CA PHE A 246 -63.13 9.08 35.68
C PHE A 246 -63.95 9.17 36.98
N ALA A 247 -63.28 9.32 38.14
CA ALA A 247 -63.95 9.49 39.42
C ALA A 247 -64.59 10.89 39.58
N ASP A 248 -64.00 11.93 38.99
CA ASP A 248 -64.55 13.29 39.03
C ASP A 248 -65.70 13.51 38.00
N GLY A 249 -65.82 12.64 37.00
CA GLY A 249 -66.91 12.68 36.00
C GLY A 249 -68.21 11.98 36.42
N ILE A 250 -68.17 11.11 37.43
CA ILE A 250 -69.35 10.38 37.93
C ILE A 250 -70.09 11.14 39.05
N PHE A 251 -69.46 12.15 39.67
CA PHE A 251 -70.07 12.96 40.73
C PHE A 251 -70.79 14.23 40.25
N LEU A 252 -70.92 14.42 38.92
CA LEU A 252 -71.47 15.64 38.29
C LEU A 252 -72.71 15.40 37.41
N LEU A 253 -73.43 14.29 37.60
CA LEU A 253 -74.72 13.99 36.97
C LEU A 253 -75.75 13.53 38.01
#